data_AF-A0A1F8JRK3-F1
#
_entry.id   AF-A0A1F8JRK3-F1
#
_cell.length_a   1.000
_cell.length_b   1.000
_cell.length_c   1.000
_cell.angle_alpha   90.00
_cell.angle_beta   90.00
_cell.angle_gamma   90.00
#
_symmetry.space_group_name_H-M   'P 1'
#
loop_
_entity.id
_entity.type
_entity.pdbx_description
1 polymer ?
#
loop_
_entity_poly.entity_id
_entity_poly.type
_entity_poly.pdbx_seq_one_letter_code
_entity_poly.pdbx_strand_id
1 'polypeptide(L)'
;MDRLFFFLSLLAFGALTAQNTYLGPTSPVPGSPKTVRVEVIVHDSPTPAGVQIESVQFDGASIPLKPRDVHGYRATASFQVFPGKYKLRWKVKRDKLVWPRTVSHEEEVTVDPRDLWLQISIEGETASIR
;
A
#
# COMPACT_ATOMS: atom_id res chain seq x y z
N MET A 1 62.01 -7.12 18.90
CA MET A 1 60.93 -7.21 19.92
C MET A 1 60.01 -6.05 19.57
N ASP A 2 59.13 -6.28 18.60
CA ASP A 2 58.47 -5.23 17.85
C ASP A 2 56.96 -5.30 18.03
N ARG A 3 56.40 -4.14 18.35
CA ARG A 3 54.99 -3.90 18.68
C ARG A 3 54.14 -4.01 17.42
N LEU A 4 53.09 -4.84 17.45
CA LEU A 4 51.94 -4.68 16.57
C LEU A 4 50.74 -4.18 17.38
N PHE A 5 50.52 -2.87 17.33
CA PHE A 5 49.19 -2.29 17.39
C PHE A 5 48.62 -2.36 15.97
N PHE A 6 47.44 -2.94 15.78
CA PHE A 6 46.59 -2.54 14.66
C PHE A 6 45.12 -2.56 15.06
N PHE A 7 44.46 -1.52 14.60
CA PHE A 7 43.26 -0.89 15.11
C PHE A 7 41.97 -1.54 14.61
N LEU A 8 40.90 -1.29 15.38
CA LEU A 8 39.47 -1.36 15.07
C LEU A 8 39.08 -1.13 13.60
N SER A 9 38.02 -1.83 13.17
CA SER A 9 36.84 -1.15 12.62
C SER A 9 35.58 -2.03 12.72
N LEU A 10 34.70 -1.68 13.67
CA LEU A 10 33.31 -2.09 13.71
C LEU A 10 32.60 -1.57 12.46
N LEU A 11 31.95 -2.46 11.69
CA LEU A 11 30.92 -2.07 10.73
C LEU A 11 29.56 -2.13 11.42
N ALA A 12 29.15 -1.00 11.99
CA ALA A 12 27.78 -0.78 12.41
C ALA A 12 26.94 -0.47 11.16
N PHE A 13 26.20 -1.48 10.67
CA PHE A 13 25.14 -1.26 9.69
C PHE A 13 23.95 -0.60 10.38
N GLY A 14 23.90 0.72 10.33
CA GLY A 14 22.73 1.49 10.73
C GLY A 14 21.56 1.19 9.79
N ALA A 15 20.52 0.54 10.30
CA ALA A 15 19.24 0.43 9.61
C ALA A 15 18.57 1.81 9.58
N LEU A 16 18.67 2.50 8.44
CA LEU A 16 17.84 3.66 8.15
C LEU A 16 16.42 3.17 7.84
N THR A 17 15.57 3.09 8.86
CA THR A 17 14.13 2.95 8.64
C THR A 17 13.58 4.29 8.18
N ALA A 18 13.43 4.47 6.87
CA ALA A 18 12.70 5.61 6.33
C ALA A 18 11.22 5.46 6.72
N GLN A 19 10.80 6.14 7.78
CA GLN A 19 9.39 6.39 8.05
C GLN A 19 8.94 7.48 7.09
N ASN A 20 8.18 7.11 6.06
CA ASN A 20 7.52 8.07 5.19
C ASN A 20 6.57 8.90 6.06
N THR A 21 6.96 10.12 6.37
CA THR A 21 6.15 11.05 7.16
C THR A 21 5.17 11.73 6.22
N TYR A 22 3.87 11.51 6.43
CA TYR A 22 2.82 12.15 5.66
C TYR A 22 2.83 13.68 5.91
N LEU A 23 3.01 14.47 4.85
CA LEU A 23 3.05 15.94 4.88
C LEU A 23 1.71 16.56 4.46
N GLY A 24 0.61 16.06 5.03
CA GLY A 24 -0.72 16.61 4.79
C GLY A 24 -0.82 18.09 5.18
N PRO A 25 -1.87 18.80 4.72
CA PRO A 25 -2.01 20.22 4.98
C PRO A 25 -2.10 20.50 6.49
N THR A 26 -1.39 21.54 6.93
CA THR A 26 -1.23 21.90 8.36
C THR A 26 -2.46 22.58 8.96
N SER A 27 -3.49 22.84 8.16
CA SER A 27 -4.68 23.59 8.58
C SER A 27 -5.94 23.01 7.92
N PRO A 28 -7.10 23.00 8.61
CA PRO A 28 -8.35 22.54 8.03
C PRO A 28 -8.75 23.41 6.83
N VAL A 29 -9.20 22.76 5.75
CA VAL A 29 -9.80 23.46 4.60
C VAL A 29 -11.09 24.16 5.08
N PRO A 30 -11.25 25.48 4.87
CA PRO A 30 -12.43 26.21 5.36
C PRO A 30 -13.75 25.67 4.79
N GLY A 31 -14.70 25.41 5.69
CA GLY A 31 -16.01 24.84 5.39
C GLY A 31 -15.99 23.32 5.50
N SER A 32 -16.52 22.78 6.62
CA SER A 32 -16.91 21.38 6.92
C SER A 32 -16.45 20.28 5.95
N PRO A 33 -15.89 19.14 6.42
CA PRO A 33 -15.20 18.19 5.54
C PRO A 33 -16.06 17.78 4.34
N LYS A 34 -15.71 18.27 3.15
CA LYS A 34 -16.55 18.18 1.94
C LYS A 34 -16.53 16.81 1.25
N THR A 35 -16.05 15.77 1.91
CA THR A 35 -15.55 14.51 1.33
C THR A 35 -14.12 14.61 0.81
N VAL A 36 -13.38 13.53 0.99
CA VAL A 36 -12.04 13.29 0.47
C VAL A 36 -12.15 12.35 -0.71
N ARG A 37 -11.41 12.62 -1.78
CA ARG A 37 -11.33 11.68 -2.90
C ARG A 37 -10.35 10.57 -2.54
N VAL A 38 -10.80 9.32 -2.58
CA VAL A 38 -9.93 8.15 -2.44
C VAL A 38 -9.80 7.49 -3.81
N GLU A 39 -8.58 7.38 -4.32
CA GLU A 39 -8.27 6.65 -5.54
C GLU A 39 -7.58 5.34 -5.19
N VAL A 40 -8.13 4.21 -5.63
CA VAL A 40 -7.55 2.88 -5.44
C VAL A 40 -7.02 2.39 -6.78
N ILE A 41 -5.74 2.11 -6.84
CA ILE A 41 -5.05 1.58 -8.02
C ILE A 41 -4.56 0.17 -7.69
N VAL A 42 -4.84 -0.78 -8.58
CA VAL A 42 -4.61 -2.21 -8.34
C VAL A 42 -3.69 -2.80 -9.41
N HIS A 43 -2.60 -3.42 -8.97
CA HIS A 43 -1.67 -4.17 -9.78
C HIS A 43 -1.44 -5.59 -9.23
N ASP A 44 -1.27 -6.55 -10.12
CA ASP A 44 -0.63 -7.83 -9.82
C ASP A 44 0.83 -7.59 -9.46
N SER A 45 1.47 -8.59 -8.85
CA SER A 45 2.92 -8.52 -8.59
C SER A 45 3.71 -8.33 -9.90
N PRO A 46 4.78 -7.52 -9.88
CA PRO A 46 5.63 -7.28 -11.04
C PRO A 46 6.43 -8.53 -11.44
N THR A 47 6.49 -9.55 -10.58
CA THR A 47 7.17 -10.80 -10.88
C THR A 47 6.35 -11.67 -11.87
N PRO A 48 6.97 -12.29 -12.90
CA PRO A 48 6.26 -13.12 -13.88
C PRO A 48 5.59 -14.37 -13.31
N ALA A 49 6.17 -14.99 -12.28
CA ALA A 49 5.56 -16.06 -11.47
C ALA A 49 4.88 -15.51 -10.20
N GLY A 50 4.48 -14.24 -10.27
CA GLY A 50 4.08 -13.45 -9.12
C GLY A 50 2.64 -13.69 -8.66
N VAL A 51 2.34 -12.99 -7.58
CA VAL A 51 1.03 -12.98 -6.95
C VAL A 51 0.01 -12.25 -7.82
N GLN A 52 -1.14 -12.88 -8.06
CA GLN A 52 -2.26 -12.31 -8.82
C GLN A 52 -3.37 -11.82 -7.87
N ILE A 53 -3.91 -10.64 -8.12
CA ILE A 53 -5.07 -10.13 -7.39
C ILE A 53 -6.35 -10.79 -7.89
N GLU A 54 -7.09 -11.46 -6.99
CA GLU A 54 -8.39 -12.08 -7.27
C GLU A 54 -9.55 -11.12 -7.01
N SER A 55 -9.51 -10.36 -5.92
CA SER A 55 -10.55 -9.41 -5.56
C SER A 55 -10.02 -8.28 -4.71
N VAL A 56 -10.66 -7.12 -4.82
CA VAL A 56 -10.41 -5.94 -3.99
C VAL A 56 -11.75 -5.34 -3.59
N GLN A 57 -11.87 -4.94 -2.34
CA GLN A 57 -13.02 -4.24 -1.77
C GLN A 57 -12.53 -3.06 -0.94
N PHE A 58 -13.22 -1.93 -1.10
CA PHE A 58 -13.04 -0.75 -0.26
C PHE A 58 -14.36 -0.44 0.42
N ASP A 59 -14.37 -0.51 1.74
CA ASP A 59 -15.55 -0.32 2.60
C ASP A 59 -16.79 -1.14 2.17
N GLY A 60 -16.54 -2.41 1.80
CA GLY A 60 -17.58 -3.32 1.31
C GLY A 60 -17.97 -3.13 -0.17
N ALA A 61 -17.51 -2.06 -0.83
CA ALA A 61 -17.69 -1.87 -2.26
C ALA A 61 -16.65 -2.66 -3.06
N SER A 62 -17.10 -3.54 -3.95
CA SER A 62 -16.23 -4.34 -4.82
C SER A 62 -15.65 -3.49 -5.95
N ILE A 63 -14.34 -3.63 -6.20
CA ILE A 63 -13.64 -2.96 -7.29
C ILE A 63 -13.52 -3.93 -8.47
N PRO A 64 -14.13 -3.65 -9.63
CA PRO A 64 -14.10 -4.55 -10.77
C PRO A 64 -12.70 -4.63 -11.37
N LEU A 65 -12.15 -5.84 -11.45
CA LEU A 65 -10.81 -6.09 -11.99
C LEU A 65 -10.88 -6.43 -13.48
N LYS A 66 -10.00 -5.80 -14.27
CA LYS A 66 -9.76 -6.11 -15.68
C LYS A 66 -8.72 -7.24 -15.81
N PRO A 67 -8.61 -7.89 -16.98
CA PRO A 67 -7.45 -8.72 -17.31
C PRO A 67 -6.14 -7.97 -17.09
N ARG A 68 -5.09 -8.70 -16.71
CA ARG A 68 -3.76 -8.15 -16.41
C ARG A 68 -3.15 -7.62 -17.70
N ASP A 69 -2.64 -6.40 -17.68
CA ASP A 69 -1.85 -5.85 -18.78
C ASP A 69 -0.34 -6.16 -18.63
N VAL A 70 0.48 -5.63 -19.54
CA VAL A 70 1.94 -5.84 -19.53
C VAL A 70 2.63 -5.27 -18.30
N HIS A 71 2.02 -4.31 -17.61
CA HIS A 71 2.53 -3.69 -16.39
C HIS A 71 1.91 -4.28 -15.11
N GLY A 72 1.04 -5.28 -15.25
CA GLY A 72 0.35 -5.87 -14.11
C GLY A 72 -0.89 -5.10 -13.67
N TYR A 73 -1.30 -4.02 -14.34
CA TYR A 73 -2.46 -3.23 -13.96
C TYR A 73 -3.76 -4.03 -14.10
N ARG A 74 -4.66 -3.83 -13.14
CA ARG A 74 -5.93 -4.56 -13.02
C ARG A 74 -7.11 -3.61 -12.91
N ALA A 75 -7.01 -2.53 -12.15
CA ALA A 75 -8.12 -1.60 -11.97
C ALA A 75 -7.69 -0.27 -11.38
N THR A 76 -8.51 0.75 -11.63
CA THR A 76 -8.56 1.97 -10.85
C THR A 76 -10.01 2.22 -10.47
N ALA A 77 -10.25 2.58 -9.21
CA ALA A 77 -11.55 3.04 -8.72
C ALA A 77 -11.37 4.34 -7.94
N SER A 78 -12.40 5.19 -7.96
CA SER A 78 -12.42 6.43 -7.21
C SER A 78 -13.68 6.50 -6.37
N PHE A 79 -13.52 6.92 -5.11
CA PHE A 79 -14.59 7.09 -4.14
C PHE A 79 -14.54 8.51 -3.58
N GLN A 80 -15.69 9.05 -3.21
CA GLN A 80 -15.79 10.27 -2.39
C GLN A 80 -16.35 9.84 -1.05
N VAL A 81 -15.54 9.98 0.01
CA VAL A 81 -15.87 9.51 1.34
C VAL A 81 -15.69 10.62 2.36
N PHE A 82 -16.45 10.56 3.45
CA PHE A 82 -16.21 11.45 4.57
C PHE A 82 -14.90 11.06 5.29
N PRO A 83 -14.30 11.97 6.05
CA PRO A 83 -13.18 11.60 6.92
C PRO A 83 -13.59 10.54 7.94
N GLY A 84 -12.73 9.56 8.17
CA GLY A 84 -13.07 8.39 8.97
C GLY A 84 -12.14 7.21 8.73
N LYS A 85 -12.55 6.05 9.24
CA LYS A 85 -11.81 4.79 9.11
C LYS A 85 -12.57 3.86 8.18
N TYR A 86 -11.86 3.32 7.20
CA TYR A 86 -12.41 2.49 6.14
C TYR A 86 -11.67 1.16 6.05
N LYS A 87 -12.37 0.10 5.68
CA LYS A 87 -11.76 -1.22 5.52
C LYS A 87 -11.33 -1.44 4.08
N LEU A 88 -10.04 -1.65 3.86
CA LEU A 88 -9.50 -2.16 2.62
C LEU A 88 -9.32 -3.67 2.74
N ARG A 89 -9.88 -4.42 1.79
CA ARG A 89 -9.74 -5.89 1.75
C ARG A 89 -9.33 -6.32 0.36
N TRP A 90 -8.34 -7.19 0.26
CA TRP A 90 -7.99 -7.78 -1.01
C TRP A 90 -7.57 -9.22 -0.84
N LYS A 91 -7.76 -9.98 -1.90
CA LYS A 91 -7.48 -11.40 -1.95
C LYS A 91 -6.54 -11.67 -3.09
N VAL A 92 -5.53 -12.47 -2.80
CA VAL A 92 -4.48 -12.78 -3.74
C VAL A 92 -4.34 -14.27 -3.95
N LYS A 93 -3.87 -14.64 -5.14
CA LYS A 93 -3.52 -15.99 -5.53
C LYS A 93 -2.02 -16.07 -5.75
N ARG A 94 -1.37 -16.98 -5.03
CA ARG A 94 0.05 -17.29 -5.17
C ARG A 94 0.26 -18.40 -6.19
N ASP A 95 1.49 -18.51 -6.68
CA ASP A 95 1.88 -19.60 -7.57
C ASP A 95 1.74 -20.97 -6.88
N LYS A 96 1.61 -22.01 -7.69
CA LYS A 96 1.28 -23.40 -7.32
C LYS A 96 2.25 -24.03 -6.33
N LEU A 97 3.48 -23.51 -6.24
CA LEU A 97 4.55 -24.00 -5.39
C LEU A 97 4.50 -23.46 -3.95
N VAL A 98 3.65 -22.45 -3.67
CA VAL A 98 3.56 -21.81 -2.35
C VAL A 98 2.21 -22.12 -1.71
N TRP A 99 2.22 -22.70 -0.51
CA TRP A 99 1.05 -22.89 0.33
C TRP A 99 1.03 -21.86 1.47
N PRO A 100 -0.12 -21.22 1.80
CA PRO A 100 -1.43 -21.33 1.15
C PRO A 100 -1.46 -20.69 -0.24
N ARG A 101 -2.24 -21.28 -1.16
CA ARG A 101 -2.40 -20.78 -2.54
C ARG A 101 -3.13 -19.46 -2.66
N THR A 102 -3.85 -19.11 -1.61
CA THR A 102 -4.75 -17.98 -1.59
C THR A 102 -4.65 -17.32 -0.22
N VAL A 103 -4.45 -16.00 -0.23
CA VAL A 103 -4.32 -15.21 1.00
C VAL A 103 -5.27 -14.03 0.92
N SER A 104 -5.94 -13.76 2.05
CA SER A 104 -6.79 -12.60 2.21
C SER A 104 -6.08 -11.60 3.11
N HIS A 105 -6.13 -10.34 2.73
CA HIS A 105 -5.55 -9.21 3.44
C HIS A 105 -6.67 -8.24 3.83
N GLU A 106 -6.55 -7.64 5.01
CA GLU A 106 -7.41 -6.57 5.51
C GLU A 106 -6.53 -5.49 6.13
N GLU A 107 -6.78 -4.23 5.78
CA GLU A 107 -6.09 -3.06 6.31
C GLU A 107 -7.10 -1.95 6.62
N GLU A 108 -6.85 -1.20 7.69
CA GLU A 108 -7.64 -0.03 8.06
C GLU A 108 -7.03 1.23 7.45
N VAL A 109 -7.79 1.90 6.58
CA VAL A 109 -7.41 3.16 5.96
C VAL A 109 -8.02 4.29 6.76
N THR A 110 -7.18 5.15 7.33
CA THR A 110 -7.63 6.38 7.99
C THR A 110 -7.59 7.53 7.00
N VAL A 111 -8.73 8.18 6.78
CA VAL A 111 -8.90 9.36 5.93
C VAL A 111 -8.99 10.58 6.85
N ASP A 112 -7.99 11.47 6.83
CA ASP A 112 -7.96 12.65 7.68
C ASP A 112 -8.88 13.75 7.11
N PRO A 113 -9.61 14.51 7.94
CA PRO A 113 -10.39 15.66 7.48
C PRO A 113 -9.58 16.76 6.77
N ARG A 114 -8.26 16.75 6.91
CA ARG A 114 -7.35 17.66 6.21
C ARG A 114 -7.04 17.21 4.79
N ASP A 115 -7.23 15.92 4.49
CA ASP A 115 -6.87 15.36 3.19
C ASP A 115 -7.86 15.83 2.12
N LEU A 116 -7.34 16.26 0.97
CA LEU A 116 -8.18 16.54 -0.21
C LEU A 116 -8.28 15.31 -1.12
N TRP A 117 -7.22 14.51 -1.12
CA TRP A 117 -7.07 13.32 -1.94
C TRP A 117 -6.15 12.33 -1.23
N LEU A 118 -6.49 11.06 -1.36
CA LEU A 118 -5.74 9.92 -0.85
C LEU A 118 -5.60 8.90 -1.98
N GLN A 119 -4.40 8.36 -2.18
CA GLN A 119 -4.13 7.30 -3.13
C GLN A 119 -3.77 6.01 -2.41
N ILE A 120 -4.51 4.95 -2.70
CA ILE A 120 -4.26 3.59 -2.23
C ILE A 120 -3.73 2.80 -3.41
N SER A 121 -2.50 2.32 -3.33
CA SER A 121 -1.89 1.46 -4.36
C SER A 121 -1.75 0.05 -3.80
N ILE A 122 -2.46 -0.91 -4.40
CA ILE A 122 -2.33 -2.34 -4.08
C ILE A 122 -1.45 -2.98 -5.16
N GLU A 123 -0.38 -3.64 -4.74
CA GLU A 123 0.51 -4.39 -5.62
C GLU A 123 0.81 -5.75 -5.00
N GLY A 124 0.24 -6.81 -5.59
CA GLY A 124 0.30 -8.16 -5.04
C GLY A 124 -0.20 -8.21 -3.58
N GLU A 125 0.70 -8.52 -2.65
CA GLU A 125 0.36 -8.70 -1.22
C GLU A 125 0.44 -7.42 -0.40
N THR A 126 0.88 -6.32 -1.02
CA THR A 126 1.17 -5.08 -0.32
C THR A 126 0.19 -3.99 -0.73
N ALA A 127 -0.15 -3.13 0.24
CA ALA A 127 -0.85 -1.88 -0.01
C ALA A 127 0.02 -0.71 0.47
N SER A 128 -0.04 0.40 -0.26
CA SER A 128 0.61 1.67 0.10
C SER A 128 -0.44 2.77 0.04
N ILE A 129 -0.56 3.51 1.14
CA ILE A 129 -1.49 4.62 1.31
C ILE A 129 -0.65 5.91 1.30
N ARG A 130 -0.98 6.84 0.41
CA ARG A 130 -0.26 8.11 0.22
C ARG A 130 -1.20 9.28 0.06
#